data_AF-A0A803R868-F1
#
_entry.id   AF-A0A803R868-F1
#
_cell.length_a   1.000
_cell.length_b   1.000
_cell.length_c   1.000
_cell.angle_alpha   90.00
_cell.angle_beta   90.00
_cell.angle_gamma   90.00
#
_symmetry.space_group_name_H-M   'P 1'
#
loop_
_entity.id
_entity.type
_entity.pdbx_description
1 polymer ?
#
loop_
_entity_poly.entity_id
_entity_poly.type
_entity_poly.pdbx_seq_one_letter_code
_entity_poly.pdbx_strand_id
1 'polypeptide(L)'
;MSPVEPGSLMELITAPYMPPSEAPNPVLTLDDVSEPPLPPVSPTSSISAPNSTAAAPVSRNAQPKIAPGSYLLSLAMLLSALLF
;
A
#
# COMPACT_ATOMS: atom_id res chain seq x y z
N MET A 1 30.27 -26.48 13.99
CA MET A 1 29.77 -25.95 12.70
C MET A 1 30.40 -24.59 12.51
N SER A 2 31.09 -24.37 11.40
CA SER A 2 31.68 -23.06 11.10
C SER A 2 30.62 -22.11 10.57
N PRO A 3 30.69 -20.81 10.91
CA PRO A 3 29.85 -19.79 10.28
C PRO A 3 30.09 -19.73 8.76
N VAL A 4 29.05 -19.37 8.03
CA VAL A 4 29.10 -19.14 6.58
C VAL A 4 29.10 -17.63 6.34
N GLU A 5 29.92 -17.15 5.41
CA GLU A 5 30.01 -15.73 5.09
C GLU A 5 28.67 -15.21 4.53
N PRO A 6 28.24 -13.99 4.90
CA PRO A 6 27.07 -13.37 4.31
C PRO A 6 27.14 -13.39 2.78
N GLY A 7 26.10 -13.88 2.12
CA GLY A 7 26.04 -13.96 0.66
C GLY A 7 26.57 -15.25 0.03
N SER A 8 27.23 -16.15 0.78
CA SER A 8 27.72 -17.43 0.23
C SER A 8 26.61 -18.32 -0.32
N LEU A 9 25.38 -18.18 0.21
CA LEU A 9 24.21 -18.88 -0.33
C LEU A 9 23.84 -18.41 -1.75
N MET A 10 24.19 -17.18 -2.11
CA MET A 10 23.86 -16.65 -3.43
C MET A 10 24.79 -17.20 -4.52
N GLU A 11 26.02 -17.56 -4.17
CA GLU A 11 26.95 -18.23 -5.09
C GLU A 11 26.46 -19.62 -5.50
N LEU A 12 25.62 -20.26 -4.68
CA LEU A 12 25.01 -21.55 -4.98
C LEU A 12 23.84 -21.43 -5.97
N ILE A 13 23.23 -20.25 -6.11
CA ILE A 13 22.12 -20.01 -7.04
C ILE A 13 22.68 -19.75 -8.43
N THR A 14 23.12 -20.82 -9.09
CA THR A 14 23.56 -20.77 -10.49
C THR A 14 22.37 -20.65 -11.44
N ALA A 15 22.62 -20.22 -12.68
CA ALA A 15 21.60 -20.05 -13.74
C ALA A 15 20.54 -21.18 -13.84
N PRO A 16 20.85 -22.49 -13.75
CA PRO A 16 19.84 -23.54 -13.80
C PRO A 16 18.89 -23.59 -12.59
N TYR A 17 19.26 -22.97 -11.46
CA TYR A 17 18.40 -22.85 -10.27
C TYR A 17 17.66 -21.51 -10.20
N MET A 18 17.93 -20.60 -11.13
CA MET A 18 17.17 -19.36 -11.23
C MET A 18 15.80 -19.65 -11.85
N PRO A 19 14.74 -18.95 -11.42
CA PRO A 19 13.48 -19.03 -12.12
C PRO A 19 13.67 -18.55 -13.58
N PRO A 20 12.80 -18.98 -14.51
CA PRO A 20 12.78 -18.46 -15.86
C PRO A 20 12.79 -16.92 -15.84
N SER A 21 13.65 -16.32 -16.67
CA SER A 21 13.78 -14.86 -16.75
C SER A 21 12.54 -14.18 -17.31
N GLU A 22 11.76 -14.92 -18.10
CA GLU A 22 10.53 -14.45 -18.70
C GLU A 22 9.32 -14.98 -17.93
N ALA A 23 8.35 -14.10 -17.68
CA ALA A 23 7.08 -14.50 -17.12
C ALA A 23 6.32 -15.40 -18.13
N PRO A 24 5.45 -16.30 -17.64
CA PRO A 24 4.55 -17.03 -18.53
C PRO A 24 3.70 -16.04 -19.36
N ASN A 25 3.61 -16.27 -20.67
CA ASN A 25 2.74 -15.47 -21.54
C ASN A 25 1.30 -16.01 -21.43
N PRO A 26 0.36 -15.32 -20.76
CA PRO A 26 -1.01 -15.79 -20.64
C PRO A 26 -1.70 -15.74 -22.01
N VAL A 27 -2.53 -16.74 -22.30
CA VAL A 27 -3.41 -16.71 -23.47
C VAL A 27 -4.60 -15.82 -23.13
N LEU A 28 -4.48 -14.52 -23.42
CA LEU A 28 -5.59 -13.59 -23.29
C LEU A 28 -6.50 -13.72 -24.51
N THR A 29 -7.77 -14.02 -24.27
CA THR A 29 -8.82 -13.98 -25.29
C THR A 29 -9.50 -12.61 -25.28
N LEU A 30 -10.29 -12.30 -26.32
CA LEU A 30 -11.07 -11.06 -26.34
C LEU A 30 -12.05 -10.99 -25.15
N ASP A 31 -12.55 -12.14 -24.70
CA ASP A 31 -13.46 -12.23 -23.56
C ASP A 31 -12.76 -11.91 -22.22
N ASP A 32 -11.44 -12.15 -22.12
CA ASP A 32 -10.65 -11.82 -20.92
C ASP A 32 -10.33 -10.32 -20.81
N VAL A 33 -10.49 -9.57 -21.91
CA VAL A 33 -10.16 -8.14 -21.98
C VAL A 33 -11.42 -7.27 -22.16
N SER A 34 -12.50 -7.83 -22.70
CA SER A 34 -13.73 -7.08 -22.91
C SER A 34 -14.52 -6.94 -21.61
N GLU A 35 -14.69 -5.71 -21.14
CA GLU A 35 -15.67 -5.42 -20.11
C GLU A 35 -17.07 -5.38 -20.72
N PRO A 36 -18.10 -5.92 -20.03
CA PRO A 36 -19.47 -5.77 -20.47
C PRO A 36 -19.88 -4.29 -20.46
N PRO A 37 -20.79 -3.86 -21.35
CA PRO A 37 -21.24 -2.47 -21.38
C PRO A 37 -21.86 -2.07 -20.04
N LEU A 38 -21.64 -0.83 -19.62
CA LEU A 38 -22.26 -0.28 -18.42
C LEU A 38 -23.80 -0.37 -18.53
N PRO A 39 -24.50 -0.68 -17.42
CA PRO A 39 -25.95 -0.70 -17.44
C PRO A 39 -26.51 0.68 -17.79
N PRO A 40 -27.68 0.74 -18.46
CA PRO A 40 -28.30 2.01 -18.80
C PRO A 40 -28.59 2.82 -17.52
N VAL A 41 -28.06 4.04 -17.47
CA VAL A 41 -28.35 4.97 -16.37
C VAL A 41 -29.71 5.61 -16.63
N SER A 42 -30.65 5.43 -15.70
CA SER A 42 -31.89 6.23 -15.70
C SER A 42 -31.54 7.68 -15.38
N PRO A 43 -32.09 8.67 -16.11
CA PRO A 43 -31.92 10.07 -15.74
C PRO A 43 -32.47 10.28 -14.33
N THR A 44 -31.61 10.73 -13.41
CA THR A 44 -32.08 11.18 -12.11
C THR A 44 -32.91 12.43 -12.36
N SER A 45 -34.23 12.39 -12.10
CA SER A 45 -34.98 13.63 -11.98
C SER A 45 -34.33 14.42 -10.87
N SER A 46 -33.88 15.64 -11.17
CA SER A 46 -33.49 16.60 -10.15
C SER A 46 -34.71 16.91 -9.29
N ILE A 47 -34.95 16.09 -8.26
CA ILE A 47 -35.84 16.46 -7.19
C ILE A 47 -35.09 17.54 -6.43
N SER A 48 -35.45 18.80 -6.71
CA SER A 48 -35.16 19.90 -5.80
C SER A 48 -35.91 19.60 -4.51
N ALA A 49 -35.26 18.86 -3.60
CA ALA A 49 -35.79 18.59 -2.27
C ALA A 49 -35.50 19.84 -1.43
N PRO A 50 -36.50 20.60 -0.95
CA PRO A 50 -36.22 21.80 -0.18
C PRO A 50 -35.70 21.50 1.22
N ASN A 51 -35.87 20.27 1.75
CA ASN A 51 -35.70 20.03 3.18
C ASN A 51 -34.98 18.68 3.43
N SER A 52 -33.64 18.70 3.42
CA SER A 52 -32.85 17.61 4.00
C SER A 52 -32.80 17.79 5.52
N THR A 53 -33.49 16.93 6.27
CA THR A 53 -33.46 16.88 7.75
C THR A 53 -32.30 16.04 8.27
N ALA A 54 -31.38 15.60 7.41
CA ALA A 54 -30.22 14.82 7.84
C ALA A 54 -29.20 15.74 8.52
N ALA A 55 -28.85 15.43 9.76
CA ALA A 55 -27.79 16.13 10.48
C ALA A 55 -26.48 16.05 9.70
N ALA A 56 -25.82 17.19 9.51
CA ALA A 56 -24.53 17.25 8.84
C ALA A 56 -23.51 16.33 9.56
N PRO A 57 -22.66 15.60 8.82
CA PRO A 57 -21.62 14.80 9.45
C PRO A 57 -20.71 15.72 10.26
N VAL A 58 -20.51 15.39 11.54
CA VAL A 58 -19.54 16.07 12.38
C VAL A 58 -18.15 15.81 11.80
N SER A 59 -17.50 16.87 11.32
CA SER A 59 -16.09 16.83 10.93
C SER A 59 -15.25 16.53 12.18
N ARG A 60 -14.93 15.26 12.41
CA ARG A 60 -13.83 14.91 13.31
C ARG A 60 -12.54 15.09 12.52
N ASN A 61 -11.85 16.20 12.78
CA ASN A 61 -10.45 16.33 12.42
C ASN A 61 -9.69 15.16 13.05
N ALA A 62 -9.37 14.14 12.25
CA ALA A 62 -8.54 13.00 12.64
C ALA A 62 -7.06 13.39 12.75
N GLN A 63 -6.78 14.65 13.13
CA GLN A 63 -5.43 15.13 13.32
C GLN A 63 -4.83 14.36 14.50
N PRO A 64 -3.77 13.56 14.29
CA PRO A 64 -3.05 12.96 15.39
C PRO A 64 -2.53 14.12 16.24
N LYS A 65 -3.03 14.26 17.47
CA LYS A 65 -2.33 15.07 18.47
C LYS A 65 -1.00 14.36 18.70
N ILE A 66 0.04 14.82 18.03
CA ILE A 66 1.39 14.32 18.22
C ILE A 66 1.70 14.46 19.72
N ALA A 67 1.84 13.32 20.38
CA ALA A 67 2.13 13.27 21.80
C ALA A 67 3.48 13.97 22.06
N PRO A 68 3.64 14.72 23.16
CA PRO A 68 4.85 15.50 23.47
C PRO A 68 6.13 14.65 23.72
N GLY A 69 6.11 13.33 23.47
CA GLY A 69 7.20 12.40 23.72
C GLY A 69 8.26 12.28 22.62
N SER A 70 8.09 12.92 21.47
CA SER A 70 9.07 12.84 20.36
C SER A 70 10.44 13.43 20.71
N TYR A 71 10.49 14.43 21.60
CA TYR A 71 11.73 15.07 22.01
C TYR A 71 12.65 14.13 22.82
N LEU A 72 12.09 13.28 23.69
CA LEU A 72 12.87 12.35 24.51
C LEU A 72 13.53 11.27 23.66
N LEU A 73 12.82 10.76 22.64
CA LEU A 73 13.36 9.75 21.73
C LEU A 73 14.50 10.32 20.87
N SER A 74 14.35 11.57 20.42
CA SER A 74 15.41 12.29 19.69
C SER A 74 16.65 12.51 20.56
N LEU A 75 16.49 12.95 21.81
CA LEU A 75 17.61 13.13 22.74
C LEU A 75 18.31 11.81 23.07
N ALA A 76 17.57 10.73 23.26
CA ALA A 76 18.13 9.40 23.52
C ALA A 76 18.99 8.90 22.35
N MET A 77 18.53 9.10 21.10
CA MET A 77 19.31 8.78 19.90
C MET A 77 20.61 9.59 19.82
N LEU A 78 20.54 10.91 20.09
CA LEU A 78 21.73 11.76 20.07
C LEU A 78 22.77 11.33 21.11
N LEU A 79 22.33 11.04 22.34
CA LEU A 79 23.21 10.55 23.41
C LEU A 79 23.84 9.21 23.05
N SER A 80 23.06 8.29 22.46
CA SER A 80 23.58 6.99 22.01
C SER A 80 24.65 7.13 20.92
N ALA A 81 24.53 8.11 20.03
CA ALA A 81 25.51 8.36 18.96
C ALA A 81 26.77 9.08 19.44
N LEU A 82 26.74 9.73 20.61
CA LEU A 82 27.89 10.42 21.19
C LEU A 82 28.67 9.53 22.18
N LEU A 83 28.00 8.56 22.80
CA LEU A 83 28.56 7.65 23.79
C LEU A 83 29.12 6.35 23.19
N PHE A 84 28.86 6.10 21.90
CA PHE A 84 29.49 5.06 21.08
C PHE A 84 30.39 5.70 20.03
#